data_AF-A0A6I9PLC7-F1
#
_entry.id   AF-A0A6I9PLC7-F1
#
_cell.length_a   1.000
_cell.length_b   1.000
_cell.length_c   1.000
_cell.angle_alpha   90.00
_cell.angle_beta   90.00
_cell.angle_gamma   90.00
#
_symmetry.space_group_name_H-M   'P 1'
#
loop_
_entity.id
_entity.type
_entity.pdbx_description
1 polymer ?
#
loop_
_entity_poly.entity_id
_entity_poly.type
_entity_poly.pdbx_seq_one_letter_code
_entity_poly.pdbx_strand_id
1 'polypeptide(L)'
;MSTTRPLLGMRRVTELTCQEQPSSRLPAAAARQQLETPTVDEFTVLEEKENELKAAKPRVEQVFKVTFTIIGLLDHTGLPLGSKTSRQIWLQLIGNTDDVSKAKEYVRGLCDPELQKEERYPVDMHCIFAGARGLFLDRLIRDTSAEVVVPEPGRLRLLGRAEPVVMAQSRIQQFVALFLEKRSLPSDREPAVKRAFKSFVEERDDKYTMELLLLPSALKEELLGLAHSTTNTNTSAL
;
A
#
# COMPACT_ATOMS: atom_id res chain seq x y z
N MET A 1 -64.84 -2.30 41.11
CA MET A 1 -63.42 -1.91 40.97
C MET A 1 -63.41 -0.52 40.34
N SER A 2 -63.68 0.58 41.04
CA SER A 2 -63.37 1.01 42.43
C SER A 2 -61.95 1.58 42.58
N THR A 3 -61.86 2.88 42.89
CA THR A 3 -60.80 3.58 43.66
C THR A 3 -59.36 3.62 43.09
N THR A 4 -58.47 4.59 43.35
CA THR A 4 -58.56 5.99 43.86
C THR A 4 -57.18 6.67 43.66
N ARG A 5 -57.11 8.01 43.50
CA ARG A 5 -55.84 8.79 43.52
C ARG A 5 -55.33 9.08 44.94
N PRO A 6 -54.01 8.99 45.16
CA PRO A 6 -53.25 9.97 45.97
C PRO A 6 -51.91 10.38 45.29
N LEU A 7 -51.08 11.30 45.78
CA LEU A 7 -51.27 12.63 46.41
C LEU A 7 -49.89 13.36 46.49
N LEU A 8 -49.87 14.60 46.98
CA LEU A 8 -48.67 15.45 47.23
C LEU A 8 -47.65 14.88 48.24
N GLY A 9 -46.40 15.38 48.18
CA GLY A 9 -45.42 15.41 49.30
C GLY A 9 -43.99 15.04 48.87
N MET A 10 -43.05 15.96 48.60
CA MET A 10 -42.33 16.92 49.48
C MET A 10 -41.22 16.34 50.39
N ARG A 11 -39.96 16.67 50.03
CA ARG A 11 -38.77 16.94 50.87
C ARG A 11 -38.22 15.84 51.81
N ARG A 12 -36.94 15.48 51.59
CA ARG A 12 -35.75 16.05 52.26
C ARG A 12 -34.52 15.81 51.34
N VAL A 13 -33.60 16.76 51.10
CA VAL A 13 -32.57 17.36 51.99
C VAL A 13 -31.53 16.28 52.37
N THR A 14 -30.22 16.42 52.10
CA THR A 14 -29.35 17.64 52.02
C THR A 14 -28.22 17.53 50.96
N GLU A 15 -27.68 18.67 50.48
CA GLU A 15 -26.24 19.07 50.36
C GLU A 15 -25.12 18.04 50.04
N LEU A 16 -24.03 18.31 49.30
CA LEU A 16 -23.38 19.46 48.60
C LEU A 16 -22.72 18.89 47.29
N THR A 17 -22.07 19.55 46.31
CA THR A 17 -21.78 20.93 45.77
C THR A 17 -21.18 20.72 44.35
N CYS A 18 -20.98 21.67 43.42
CA CYS A 18 -21.22 23.13 43.34
C CYS A 18 -21.90 23.45 41.99
N GLN A 19 -22.60 24.58 41.91
CA GLN A 19 -23.11 25.16 40.65
C GLN A 19 -22.11 26.16 40.04
N GLU A 20 -22.08 26.24 38.70
CA GLU A 20 -22.20 27.46 37.83
C GLU A 20 -21.41 28.75 38.19
N GLN A 21 -20.97 29.63 37.26
CA GLN A 21 -21.13 29.88 35.80
C GLN A 21 -20.07 30.98 35.42
N PRO A 22 -20.13 31.72 34.29
CA PRO A 22 -20.37 31.40 32.88
C PRO A 22 -19.29 32.00 31.92
N SER A 23 -19.55 31.92 30.61
CA SER A 23 -19.18 32.92 29.58
C SER A 23 -17.71 33.24 29.29
N SER A 24 -17.22 32.70 28.16
CA SER A 24 -17.08 33.55 26.96
C SER A 24 -17.12 32.70 25.66
N ARG A 25 -17.52 33.33 24.54
CA ARG A 25 -17.52 32.68 23.22
C ARG A 25 -16.15 32.81 22.56
N LEU A 26 -15.67 31.76 21.90
CA LEU A 26 -15.04 31.86 20.57
C LEU A 26 -14.98 30.47 19.91
N PRO A 27 -15.54 30.27 18.69
CA PRO A 27 -15.33 29.07 17.92
C PRO A 27 -14.11 29.20 17.01
N ALA A 28 -13.18 28.24 17.05
CA ALA A 28 -12.08 28.16 16.11
C ALA A 28 -11.86 26.69 15.70
N ALA A 29 -12.38 26.31 14.52
CA ALA A 29 -12.08 25.03 13.90
C ALA A 29 -10.65 25.05 13.35
N ALA A 30 -9.66 24.93 14.25
CA ALA A 30 -8.27 24.72 13.90
C ALA A 30 -8.12 23.31 13.33
N ALA A 31 -8.44 23.16 12.04
CA ALA A 31 -8.08 21.99 11.26
C ALA A 31 -6.55 21.88 11.23
N ARG A 32 -5.98 21.18 12.21
CA ARG A 32 -4.57 20.79 12.23
C ARG A 32 -4.36 19.77 11.13
N GLN A 33 -4.17 20.28 9.91
CA GLN A 33 -3.26 19.63 8.98
C GLN A 33 -1.93 19.53 9.70
N GLN A 34 -1.66 18.36 10.28
CA GLN A 34 -0.31 18.00 10.66
C GLN A 34 0.49 18.02 9.36
N LEU A 35 1.42 18.96 9.23
CA LEU A 35 2.59 18.70 8.40
C LEU A 35 3.33 17.58 9.13
N GLU A 36 3.00 16.35 8.76
CA GLU A 36 3.76 15.18 9.17
C GLU A 36 5.18 15.39 8.68
N THR A 37 6.10 15.57 9.63
CA THR A 37 7.52 15.71 9.31
C THR A 37 7.96 14.43 8.59
N PRO A 38 8.52 14.51 7.37
CA PRO A 38 8.80 13.33 6.58
C PRO A 38 9.73 12.41 7.37
N THR A 39 9.28 11.17 7.57
CA THR A 39 10.01 10.14 8.28
C THR A 39 11.30 9.83 7.52
N VAL A 40 12.42 9.82 8.24
CA VAL A 40 13.73 9.42 7.75
C VAL A 40 14.05 8.06 8.36
N ASP A 41 14.41 7.09 7.53
CA ASP A 41 14.86 5.77 7.98
C ASP A 41 16.20 5.43 7.30
N GLU A 42 17.17 5.02 8.10
CA GLU A 42 18.54 4.73 7.68
C GLU A 42 18.92 3.29 8.04
N PHE A 43 19.54 2.59 7.09
CA PHE A 43 19.95 1.20 7.26
C PHE A 43 21.10 0.83 6.33
N THR A 44 21.81 -0.25 6.65
CA THR A 44 22.91 -0.76 5.85
C THR A 44 22.52 -1.93 4.96
N VAL A 45 23.23 -2.07 3.85
CA VAL A 45 23.24 -3.25 2.96
C VAL A 45 24.67 -3.53 2.48
N LEU A 46 24.89 -4.65 1.78
CA LEU A 46 26.22 -5.00 1.24
C LEU A 46 26.63 -4.09 0.07
N GLU A 47 27.91 -3.69 0.03
CA GLU A 47 28.51 -2.89 -1.06
C GLU A 47 28.33 -3.55 -2.44
N GLU A 48 28.37 -4.88 -2.50
CA GLU A 48 28.13 -5.68 -3.71
C GLU A 48 26.77 -5.37 -4.39
N LYS A 49 25.78 -4.93 -3.60
CA LYS A 49 24.43 -4.57 -4.06
C LYS A 49 24.26 -3.11 -4.48
N GLU A 50 25.29 -2.27 -4.35
CA GLU A 50 25.20 -0.85 -4.72
C GLU A 50 24.77 -0.64 -6.18
N ASN A 51 25.27 -1.46 -7.11
CA ASN A 51 24.93 -1.36 -8.53
C ASN A 51 23.47 -1.77 -8.83
N GLU A 52 22.97 -2.81 -8.15
CA GLU A 52 21.56 -3.22 -8.24
C GLU A 52 20.64 -2.12 -7.68
N LEU A 53 21.04 -1.47 -6.58
CA LEU A 53 20.29 -0.36 -5.99
C LEU A 53 20.37 0.94 -6.79
N LYS A 54 21.50 1.24 -7.46
CA LYS A 54 21.60 2.36 -8.41
C LYS A 54 20.62 2.18 -9.58
N ALA A 55 20.44 0.95 -10.08
CA ALA A 55 19.44 0.63 -11.09
C ALA A 55 18.00 0.66 -10.53
N ALA A 56 17.78 0.15 -9.32
CA ALA A 56 16.46 0.11 -8.68
C ALA A 56 15.99 1.48 -8.13
N LYS A 57 16.88 2.45 -7.88
CA LYS A 57 16.54 3.76 -7.29
C LYS A 57 15.34 4.45 -7.93
N PRO A 58 15.30 4.72 -9.26
CA PRO A 58 14.13 5.36 -9.86
C PRO A 58 12.85 4.53 -9.70
N ARG A 59 12.94 3.20 -9.60
CA ARG A 59 11.79 2.31 -9.33
C ARG A 59 11.27 2.51 -7.91
N VAL A 60 12.16 2.51 -6.91
CA VAL A 60 11.81 2.75 -5.49
C VAL A 60 11.12 4.10 -5.33
N GLU A 61 11.71 5.17 -5.87
CA GLU A 61 11.20 6.53 -5.75
C GLU A 61 9.85 6.70 -6.49
N GLN A 62 9.72 6.12 -7.69
CA GLN A 62 8.45 6.12 -8.44
C GLN A 62 7.33 5.37 -7.71
N VAL A 63 7.60 4.16 -7.22
CA VAL A 63 6.56 3.26 -6.70
C VAL A 63 6.10 3.70 -5.30
N PHE A 64 7.04 3.86 -4.38
CA PHE A 64 6.74 4.12 -2.97
C PHE A 64 6.58 5.61 -2.65
N LYS A 65 6.93 6.53 -3.56
CA LYS A 65 6.86 8.00 -3.36
C LYS A 65 7.76 8.53 -2.23
N VAL A 66 8.88 7.85 -2.04
CA VAL A 66 9.97 8.22 -1.14
C VAL A 66 11.13 8.86 -1.92
N THR A 67 11.96 9.65 -1.27
CA THR A 67 13.33 9.95 -1.73
C THR A 67 14.24 8.84 -1.24
N PHE A 68 15.12 8.31 -2.10
CA PHE A 68 16.04 7.21 -1.78
C PHE A 68 17.49 7.60 -2.06
N THR A 69 18.26 7.80 -0.99
CA THR A 69 19.67 8.22 -1.04
C THR A 69 20.58 7.05 -0.71
N ILE A 70 21.54 6.77 -1.59
CA ILE A 70 22.69 5.91 -1.30
C ILE A 70 23.78 6.85 -0.75
N ILE A 71 24.08 6.74 0.54
CA ILE A 71 25.10 7.57 1.21
C ILE A 71 26.51 7.05 0.87
N GLY A 72 26.63 5.73 0.71
CA GLY A 72 27.88 5.04 0.35
C GLY A 72 28.55 4.35 1.54
N LEU A 73 29.81 3.98 1.37
CA LEU A 73 30.62 3.27 2.38
C LEU A 73 30.94 4.22 3.54
N LEU A 74 30.69 3.81 4.80
CA LEU A 74 31.38 4.40 5.94
C LEU A 74 32.60 3.54 6.28
N ASP A 75 33.80 4.11 6.15
CA ASP A 75 35.06 3.49 6.54
C ASP A 75 35.20 3.38 8.06
N HIS A 76 34.45 2.43 8.65
CA HIS A 76 34.61 2.05 10.05
C HIS A 76 35.93 1.28 10.25
N THR A 77 36.93 1.95 10.85
CA THR A 77 38.25 1.40 11.24
C THR A 77 39.22 1.09 10.09
N GLY A 78 40.46 1.61 10.22
CA GLY A 78 41.56 1.35 9.29
C GLY A 78 42.21 -0.03 9.47
N LEU A 79 41.43 -1.10 9.29
CA LEU A 79 41.99 -2.46 9.15
C LEU A 79 42.68 -2.62 7.77
N PRO A 80 43.72 -3.47 7.67
CA PRO A 80 44.55 -3.56 6.48
C PRO A 80 43.80 -4.15 5.26
N LEU A 81 44.24 -3.72 4.08
CA LEU A 81 43.68 -4.00 2.76
C LEU A 81 43.86 -5.48 2.33
N GLY A 82 43.17 -6.40 3.00
CA GLY A 82 43.27 -7.84 2.72
C GLY A 82 42.19 -8.76 3.33
N SER A 83 41.28 -8.24 4.17
CA SER A 83 40.19 -9.04 4.72
C SER A 83 38.97 -9.07 3.81
N LYS A 84 38.35 -10.24 3.63
CA LYS A 84 37.06 -10.42 2.92
C LYS A 84 35.85 -10.05 3.81
N THR A 85 35.98 -9.04 4.65
CA THR A 85 34.88 -8.51 5.47
C THR A 85 33.87 -7.81 4.58
N SER A 86 32.65 -8.35 4.51
CA SER A 86 31.56 -7.86 3.67
C SER A 86 31.26 -6.40 3.98
N ARG A 87 31.71 -5.51 3.09
CA ARG A 87 31.58 -4.06 3.24
C ARG A 87 30.11 -3.65 3.20
N GLN A 88 29.77 -2.62 3.98
CA GLN A 88 28.40 -2.14 4.08
C GLN A 88 28.28 -0.68 3.67
N ILE A 89 27.32 -0.41 2.78
CA ILE A 89 26.93 0.94 2.39
C ILE A 89 25.71 1.37 3.21
N TRP A 90 25.64 2.66 3.54
CA TRP A 90 24.49 3.27 4.19
C TRP A 90 23.47 3.77 3.15
N LEU A 91 22.20 3.51 3.46
CA LEU A 91 21.03 3.91 2.70
C LEU A 91 20.13 4.77 3.58
N GLN A 92 19.44 5.72 2.96
CA GLN A 92 18.47 6.61 3.60
C GLN A 92 17.20 6.68 2.75
N LEU A 93 16.04 6.50 3.39
CA LEU A 93 14.72 6.68 2.80
C LEU A 93 14.01 7.85 3.51
N ILE A 94 13.36 8.72 2.74
CA ILE A 94 12.61 9.88 3.26
C ILE A 94 11.21 9.92 2.65
N GLY A 95 10.16 10.00 3.47
CA GLY A 95 8.77 10.03 3.00
C GLY A 95 7.74 9.88 4.12
N ASN A 96 6.55 9.38 3.80
CA ASN A 96 5.54 9.01 4.81
C ASN A 96 5.98 7.73 5.54
N THR A 97 5.62 7.56 6.82
CA THR A 97 6.02 6.38 7.63
C THR A 97 5.72 5.04 6.94
N ASP A 98 4.49 4.84 6.46
CA ASP A 98 4.06 3.60 5.80
C ASP A 98 4.83 3.34 4.51
N ASP A 99 5.09 4.40 3.74
CA ASP A 99 5.78 4.33 2.45
C ASP A 99 7.28 4.07 2.61
N VAL A 100 7.90 4.66 3.64
CA VAL A 100 9.29 4.41 4.03
C VAL A 100 9.46 2.97 4.54
N SER A 101 8.53 2.48 5.36
CA SER A 101 8.53 1.10 5.85
C SER A 101 8.45 0.09 4.70
N LYS A 102 7.46 0.24 3.81
CA LYS A 102 7.28 -0.62 2.62
C LYS A 102 8.47 -0.53 1.64
N ALA A 103 9.02 0.67 1.41
CA ALA A 103 10.21 0.84 0.59
C ALA A 103 11.45 0.14 1.21
N LYS A 104 11.60 0.17 2.53
CA LYS A 104 12.68 -0.51 3.25
C LYS A 104 12.56 -2.03 3.18
N GLU A 105 11.36 -2.59 3.30
CA GLU A 105 11.11 -4.02 3.08
C GLU A 105 11.48 -4.45 1.65
N TYR A 106 11.02 -3.68 0.66
CA TYR A 106 11.29 -3.92 -0.76
C TYR A 106 12.80 -3.85 -1.08
N VAL A 107 13.49 -2.78 -0.64
CA VAL A 107 14.94 -2.62 -0.83
C VAL A 107 15.72 -3.75 -0.14
N ARG A 108 15.30 -4.19 1.06
CA ARG A 108 15.87 -5.37 1.72
C ARG A 108 15.63 -6.65 0.92
N GLY A 109 14.43 -6.83 0.36
CA GLY A 109 14.08 -7.96 -0.49
C GLY A 109 14.85 -8.02 -1.81
N LEU A 110 15.24 -6.88 -2.38
CA LEU A 110 16.15 -6.83 -3.53
C LEU A 110 17.58 -7.22 -3.15
N CYS A 111 18.08 -6.72 -2.01
CA CYS A 111 19.46 -6.96 -1.58
C CYS A 111 19.69 -8.39 -1.06
N ASP A 112 18.72 -8.94 -0.34
CA ASP A 112 18.78 -10.23 0.33
C ASP A 112 17.43 -10.97 0.16
N PRO A 113 17.20 -11.58 -1.02
CA PRO A 113 15.94 -12.25 -1.35
C PRO A 113 15.85 -13.62 -0.68
N GLU A 114 15.08 -13.69 0.40
CA GLU A 114 14.73 -14.93 1.11
C GLU A 114 13.94 -15.92 0.23
N LEU A 115 13.18 -15.41 -0.76
CA LEU A 115 12.31 -16.21 -1.60
C LEU A 115 12.24 -15.68 -3.04
N GLN A 116 12.32 -16.59 -4.01
CA GLN A 116 12.00 -16.34 -5.41
C GLN A 116 10.97 -17.37 -5.90
N LYS A 117 9.93 -16.93 -6.61
CA LYS A 117 8.90 -17.80 -7.22
C LYS A 117 8.63 -17.41 -8.67
N GLU A 118 8.20 -18.39 -9.46
CA GLU A 118 7.55 -18.18 -10.77
C GLU A 118 6.05 -18.43 -10.59
N GLU A 119 5.22 -17.46 -10.97
CA GLU A 119 3.76 -17.59 -10.96
C GLU A 119 3.23 -17.48 -12.39
N ARG A 120 2.19 -18.25 -12.73
CA ARG A 120 1.63 -18.31 -14.09
C ARG A 120 0.19 -17.80 -14.11
N TYR A 121 -0.14 -17.07 -15.17
CA TYR A 121 -1.46 -16.46 -15.34
C TYR A 121 -1.93 -16.61 -16.80
N PRO A 122 -3.26 -16.61 -17.08
CA PRO A 122 -3.80 -16.60 -18.45
C PRO A 122 -3.27 -15.42 -19.26
N VAL A 123 -2.80 -15.65 -20.50
CA VAL A 123 -2.17 -14.60 -21.33
C VAL A 123 -3.07 -13.36 -21.51
N ASP A 124 -4.39 -13.54 -21.60
CA ASP A 124 -5.41 -12.48 -21.66
C ASP A 124 -5.33 -11.48 -20.49
N MET A 125 -4.80 -11.88 -19.32
CA MET A 125 -4.58 -11.01 -18.16
C MET A 125 -3.27 -10.21 -18.24
N HIS A 126 -2.44 -10.40 -19.26
CA HIS A 126 -1.16 -9.67 -19.42
C HIS A 126 -1.38 -8.15 -19.49
N CYS A 127 -2.52 -7.72 -20.03
CA CYS A 127 -2.99 -6.33 -20.01
C CYS A 127 -3.00 -5.69 -18.61
N ILE A 128 -3.19 -6.46 -17.53
CA ILE A 128 -3.15 -5.98 -16.14
C ILE A 128 -1.75 -5.53 -15.74
N PHE A 129 -0.73 -6.32 -16.11
CA PHE A 129 0.65 -6.08 -15.67
C PHE A 129 1.44 -5.18 -16.62
N ALA A 130 1.04 -5.10 -17.89
CA ALA A 130 1.70 -4.31 -18.93
C ALA A 130 0.91 -3.06 -19.39
N GLY A 131 -0.38 -2.98 -19.09
CA GLY A 131 -1.27 -1.87 -19.44
C GLY A 131 -1.50 -0.87 -18.30
N ALA A 132 -2.34 0.13 -18.57
CA ALA A 132 -2.50 1.33 -17.75
C ALA A 132 -1.14 1.97 -17.39
N ARG A 133 -0.18 1.92 -18.33
CA ARG A 133 1.21 2.38 -18.20
C ARG A 133 1.97 1.71 -17.05
N GLY A 134 1.64 0.44 -16.75
CA GLY A 134 2.21 -0.35 -15.66
C GLY A 134 1.60 -0.07 -14.28
N LEU A 135 0.58 0.79 -14.17
CA LEU A 135 0.09 1.26 -12.87
C LEU A 135 -0.32 0.11 -11.93
N PHE A 136 -1.06 -0.90 -12.40
CA PHE A 136 -1.49 -1.99 -11.51
C PHE A 136 -0.30 -2.84 -11.02
N LEU A 137 0.78 -2.96 -11.81
CA LEU A 137 2.01 -3.62 -11.39
C LEU A 137 2.74 -2.80 -10.32
N ASP A 138 2.90 -1.48 -10.53
CA ASP A 138 3.45 -0.55 -9.53
C ASP A 138 2.67 -0.60 -8.21
N ARG A 139 1.33 -0.69 -8.30
CA ARG A 139 0.47 -0.81 -7.12
C ARG A 139 0.59 -2.16 -6.42
N LEU A 140 0.69 -3.27 -7.15
CA LEU A 140 0.91 -4.60 -6.57
C LEU A 140 2.24 -4.66 -5.80
N ILE A 141 3.31 -4.08 -6.36
CA ILE A 141 4.62 -3.95 -5.70
C ILE A 141 4.52 -3.09 -4.44
N ARG A 142 3.82 -1.95 -4.48
CA ARG A 142 3.62 -1.09 -3.28
C ARG A 142 2.70 -1.71 -2.22
N ASP A 143 1.70 -2.49 -2.62
CA ASP A 143 0.77 -3.15 -1.69
C ASP A 143 1.50 -4.24 -0.89
N THR A 144 2.41 -4.98 -1.55
CA THR A 144 3.00 -6.22 -1.03
C THR A 144 4.48 -6.14 -0.64
N SER A 145 5.19 -5.06 -0.93
CA SER A 145 6.64 -4.89 -0.71
C SER A 145 7.54 -5.91 -1.47
N ALA A 146 7.01 -6.67 -2.44
CA ALA A 146 7.75 -7.63 -3.25
C ALA A 146 8.07 -7.09 -4.65
N GLU A 147 9.20 -7.50 -5.23
CA GLU A 147 9.51 -7.23 -6.63
C GLU A 147 8.76 -8.21 -7.55
N VAL A 148 8.12 -7.65 -8.58
CA VAL A 148 7.26 -8.38 -9.52
C VAL A 148 7.70 -8.05 -10.94
N VAL A 149 8.45 -8.98 -11.55
CA VAL A 149 8.96 -8.84 -12.91
C VAL A 149 8.07 -9.63 -13.88
N VAL A 150 7.78 -9.05 -15.05
CA VAL A 150 7.02 -9.68 -16.15
C VAL A 150 7.98 -10.12 -17.27
N PRO A 151 8.64 -11.29 -17.18
CA PRO A 151 9.60 -11.72 -18.20
C PRO A 151 8.96 -12.02 -19.57
N GLU A 152 7.73 -12.52 -19.58
CA GLU A 152 6.97 -12.85 -20.79
C GLU A 152 5.45 -12.85 -20.50
N PRO A 153 4.57 -12.73 -21.50
CA PRO A 153 3.13 -12.85 -21.32
C PRO A 153 2.74 -14.21 -20.72
N GLY A 154 1.96 -14.20 -19.65
CA GLY A 154 1.52 -15.39 -18.91
C GLY A 154 2.46 -15.86 -17.78
N ARG A 155 3.61 -15.20 -17.58
CA ARG A 155 4.57 -15.53 -16.51
C ARG A 155 4.97 -14.31 -15.68
N LEU A 156 4.99 -14.43 -14.36
CA LEU A 156 5.60 -13.48 -13.42
C LEU A 156 6.76 -14.13 -12.69
N ARG A 157 7.77 -13.34 -12.35
CA ARG A 157 8.78 -13.68 -11.35
C ARG A 157 8.59 -12.80 -10.13
N LEU A 158 8.43 -13.43 -8.98
CA LEU A 158 8.29 -12.78 -7.68
C LEU A 158 9.61 -12.93 -6.93
N LEU A 159 10.13 -11.85 -6.36
CA LEU A 159 11.41 -11.81 -5.65
C LEU A 159 11.30 -10.93 -4.40
N GLY A 160 11.89 -11.37 -3.29
CA GLY A 160 11.96 -10.57 -2.08
C GLY A 160 12.01 -11.39 -0.80
N ARG A 161 11.49 -10.81 0.28
CA ARG A 161 11.28 -11.49 1.56
C ARG A 161 10.12 -12.48 1.47
N ALA A 162 10.14 -13.50 2.34
CA ALA A 162 9.22 -14.64 2.23
C ALA A 162 7.74 -14.22 2.32
N GLU A 163 7.41 -13.34 3.26
CA GLU A 163 6.05 -12.81 3.46
C GLU A 163 5.59 -11.93 2.28
N PRO A 164 6.30 -10.85 1.88
CA PRO A 164 6.03 -10.10 0.65
C PRO A 164 5.76 -10.96 -0.59
N VAL A 165 6.61 -11.97 -0.85
CA VAL A 165 6.48 -12.83 -2.03
C VAL A 165 5.25 -13.75 -1.95
N VAL A 166 4.88 -14.22 -0.76
CA VAL A 166 3.63 -14.98 -0.54
C VAL A 166 2.40 -14.07 -0.66
N MET A 167 2.46 -12.83 -0.17
CA MET A 167 1.39 -11.84 -0.32
C MET A 167 1.16 -11.49 -1.80
N ALA A 168 2.23 -11.22 -2.56
CA ALA A 168 2.15 -11.00 -4.00
C ALA A 168 1.56 -12.23 -4.73
N GLN A 169 2.04 -13.44 -4.42
CA GLN A 169 1.51 -14.67 -5.00
C GLN A 169 -0.01 -14.82 -4.73
N SER A 170 -0.44 -14.59 -3.49
CA SER A 170 -1.85 -14.66 -3.09
C SER A 170 -2.73 -13.67 -3.85
N ARG A 171 -2.29 -12.41 -4.00
CA ARG A 171 -2.97 -11.39 -4.80
C ARG A 171 -3.10 -11.79 -6.29
N ILE A 172 -2.03 -12.33 -6.87
CA ILE A 172 -2.03 -12.79 -8.27
C ILE A 172 -3.01 -13.97 -8.44
N GLN A 173 -3.01 -14.93 -7.52
CA GLN A 173 -3.91 -16.08 -7.54
C GLN A 173 -5.37 -15.67 -7.34
N GLN A 174 -5.65 -14.65 -6.50
CA GLN A 174 -6.98 -14.03 -6.38
C GLN A 174 -7.44 -13.43 -7.73
N PHE A 175 -6.56 -12.73 -8.45
CA PHE A 175 -6.88 -12.19 -9.78
C PHE A 175 -7.14 -13.30 -10.81
N VAL A 176 -6.35 -14.37 -10.81
CA VAL A 176 -6.53 -15.52 -11.71
C VAL A 176 -7.83 -16.25 -11.41
N ALA A 177 -8.18 -16.45 -10.13
CA ALA A 177 -9.46 -17.05 -9.74
C ALA A 177 -10.66 -16.22 -10.24
N LEU A 178 -10.66 -14.90 -9.99
CA LEU A 178 -11.73 -14.01 -10.46
C LEU A 178 -11.83 -13.90 -11.98
N PHE A 179 -10.71 -14.06 -12.69
CA PHE A 179 -10.70 -14.14 -14.16
C PHE A 179 -11.33 -15.45 -14.66
N LEU A 180 -10.93 -16.59 -14.10
CA LEU A 180 -11.37 -17.92 -14.52
C LEU A 180 -12.84 -18.21 -14.14
N GLU A 181 -13.27 -17.80 -12.94
CA GLU A 181 -14.66 -17.85 -12.50
C GLU A 181 -15.57 -16.92 -13.34
N LYS A 182 -14.99 -15.92 -14.02
CA LYS A 182 -15.68 -14.82 -14.72
C LYS A 182 -16.74 -14.15 -13.85
N ARG A 183 -16.46 -14.07 -12.55
CA ARG A 183 -17.43 -13.76 -11.50
C ARG A 183 -18.10 -12.41 -11.75
N SER A 184 -19.42 -12.44 -11.94
CA SER A 184 -20.26 -11.25 -12.03
C SER A 184 -20.41 -10.61 -10.65
N LEU A 185 -20.52 -9.28 -10.64
CA LEU A 185 -20.91 -8.52 -9.46
C LEU A 185 -22.45 -8.48 -9.34
N PRO A 186 -23.01 -8.18 -8.16
CA PRO A 186 -24.42 -7.85 -8.04
C PRO A 186 -24.81 -6.75 -9.02
N SER A 187 -25.96 -6.94 -9.70
CA SER A 187 -26.41 -6.14 -10.86
C SER A 187 -26.37 -4.62 -10.65
N ASP A 188 -26.59 -4.16 -9.42
CA ASP A 188 -26.59 -2.75 -9.02
C ASP A 188 -25.17 -2.13 -8.96
N ARG A 189 -24.17 -2.88 -8.47
CA ARG A 189 -22.77 -2.45 -8.39
C ARG A 189 -22.02 -2.56 -9.71
N GLU A 190 -22.36 -3.56 -10.52
CA GLU A 190 -21.67 -3.85 -11.78
C GLU A 190 -21.56 -2.65 -12.75
N PRO A 191 -22.62 -1.86 -13.05
CA PRO A 191 -22.53 -0.71 -13.95
C PRO A 191 -21.74 0.46 -13.34
N ALA A 192 -21.67 0.58 -12.02
CA ALA A 192 -20.82 1.57 -11.35
C ALA A 192 -19.34 1.22 -11.51
N VAL A 193 -18.96 -0.02 -11.23
CA VAL A 193 -17.58 -0.53 -11.41
C VAL A 193 -17.15 -0.46 -12.88
N LYS A 194 -17.99 -0.91 -13.82
CA LYS A 194 -17.71 -0.82 -15.26
C LYS A 194 -17.44 0.61 -15.72
N ARG A 195 -18.20 1.59 -15.21
CA ARG A 195 -18.01 3.01 -15.54
C ARG A 195 -16.72 3.57 -14.92
N ALA A 196 -16.50 3.34 -13.63
CA ALA A 196 -15.31 3.83 -12.92
C ALA A 196 -14.02 3.25 -13.50
N PHE A 197 -13.97 1.94 -13.74
CA PHE A 197 -12.82 1.28 -14.38
C PHE A 197 -12.61 1.79 -15.81
N LYS A 198 -13.69 2.01 -16.57
CA LYS A 198 -13.58 2.57 -17.92
C LYS A 198 -12.88 3.94 -17.91
N SER A 199 -13.37 4.89 -17.12
CA SER A 199 -12.75 6.22 -17.02
C SER A 199 -11.31 6.16 -16.50
N PHE A 200 -11.04 5.29 -15.52
CA PHE A 200 -9.69 5.09 -14.98
C PHE A 200 -8.67 4.62 -16.02
N VAL A 201 -9.07 3.75 -16.95
CA VAL A 201 -8.17 3.29 -18.03
C VAL A 201 -8.12 4.30 -19.18
N GLU A 202 -9.22 4.94 -19.57
CA GLU A 202 -9.22 5.97 -20.63
C GLU A 202 -8.35 7.20 -20.27
N GLU A 203 -8.29 7.60 -18.99
CA GLU A 203 -7.32 8.60 -18.49
C GLU A 203 -5.84 8.22 -18.73
N ARG A 204 -5.55 6.92 -18.88
CA ARG A 204 -4.21 6.32 -18.89
C ARG A 204 -3.95 5.53 -20.17
N ASP A 205 -4.70 5.84 -21.23
CA ASP A 205 -4.79 5.04 -22.45
C ASP A 205 -3.43 4.59 -22.99
N ASP A 206 -3.38 3.30 -23.37
CA ASP A 206 -2.28 2.63 -24.04
C ASP A 206 -2.80 1.45 -24.89
N LYS A 207 -1.88 0.72 -25.54
CA LYS A 207 -2.21 -0.39 -26.46
C LYS A 207 -3.05 -1.53 -25.82
N TYR A 208 -3.10 -1.64 -24.49
CA TYR A 208 -3.85 -2.67 -23.76
C TYR A 208 -5.23 -2.20 -23.26
N THR A 209 -5.63 -0.92 -23.48
CA THR A 209 -6.93 -0.39 -23.00
C THR A 209 -8.11 -1.28 -23.40
N MET A 210 -8.15 -1.78 -24.63
CA MET A 210 -9.25 -2.65 -25.08
C MET A 210 -9.29 -3.99 -24.33
N GLU A 211 -8.13 -4.61 -24.06
CA GLU A 211 -8.03 -5.85 -23.28
C GLU A 211 -8.47 -5.63 -21.82
N LEU A 212 -8.00 -4.55 -21.20
CA LEU A 212 -8.43 -4.12 -19.84
C LEU A 212 -9.96 -3.93 -19.79
N LEU A 213 -10.55 -3.30 -20.80
CA LEU A 213 -12.00 -3.10 -20.89
C LEU A 213 -12.79 -4.41 -21.11
N LEU A 214 -12.15 -5.52 -21.51
CA LEU A 214 -12.80 -6.84 -21.64
C LEU A 214 -12.76 -7.70 -20.36
N LEU A 215 -11.96 -7.33 -19.34
CA LEU A 215 -11.82 -8.11 -18.09
C LEU A 215 -13.15 -8.30 -17.33
N PRO A 216 -13.33 -9.41 -16.57
CA PRO A 216 -14.52 -9.62 -15.73
C PRO A 216 -14.75 -8.53 -14.68
N SER A 217 -16.01 -8.31 -14.33
CA SER A 217 -16.43 -7.17 -13.49
C SER A 217 -15.90 -7.22 -12.06
N ALA A 218 -15.85 -8.40 -11.43
CA ALA A 218 -15.25 -8.54 -10.10
C ALA A 218 -13.74 -8.27 -10.11
N LEU A 219 -13.03 -8.70 -11.17
CA LEU A 219 -11.61 -8.40 -11.33
C LEU A 219 -11.35 -6.90 -11.51
N LYS A 220 -12.23 -6.19 -12.23
CA LYS A 220 -12.18 -4.72 -12.33
C LYS A 220 -12.41 -4.01 -10.99
N GLU A 221 -13.23 -4.57 -10.10
CA GLU A 221 -13.43 -4.02 -8.74
C GLU A 221 -12.18 -4.18 -7.87
N GLU A 222 -11.54 -5.35 -7.88
CA GLU A 222 -10.25 -5.56 -7.20
C GLU A 222 -9.13 -4.66 -7.76
N LEU A 223 -9.06 -4.48 -9.08
CA LEU A 223 -8.06 -3.61 -9.70
C LEU A 223 -8.27 -2.12 -9.38
N LEU A 224 -9.53 -1.66 -9.26
CA LEU A 224 -9.83 -0.34 -8.69
C LEU A 224 -9.44 -0.26 -7.21
N GLY A 225 -9.72 -1.31 -6.43
CA GLY A 225 -9.28 -1.42 -5.02
C GLY A 225 -7.76 -1.27 -4.89
N LEU A 226 -6.99 -1.98 -5.70
CA LEU A 226 -5.53 -1.91 -5.76
C LEU A 226 -5.02 -0.53 -6.24
N ALA A 227 -5.73 0.15 -7.15
CA ALA A 227 -5.40 1.50 -7.57
C ALA A 227 -5.68 2.56 -6.48
N HIS A 228 -6.73 2.33 -5.67
CA HIS A 228 -7.27 3.27 -4.68
C HIS A 228 -6.80 3.00 -3.24
N SER A 229 -6.12 1.88 -2.95
CA SER A 229 -5.61 1.51 -1.60
C SER A 229 -4.57 2.49 -1.01
N THR A 230 -4.25 3.59 -1.71
CA THR A 230 -3.33 4.64 -1.27
C THR A 230 -3.95 5.63 -0.26
N THR A 231 -5.24 5.51 0.07
CA THR A 231 -5.94 6.55 0.85
C THR A 231 -6.78 6.05 2.04
N ASN A 232 -6.84 4.75 2.34
CA ASN A 232 -7.77 4.20 3.35
C ASN A 232 -7.19 3.09 4.26
N THR A 233 -6.05 3.35 4.91
CA THR A 233 -5.60 2.58 6.09
C THR A 233 -6.32 3.04 7.39
N ASN A 234 -7.63 3.29 7.33
CA ASN A 234 -8.39 3.80 8.49
C ASN A 234 -9.89 3.46 8.53
N THR A 235 -10.27 2.20 8.27
CA THR A 235 -11.57 1.65 8.74
C THR A 235 -11.53 0.12 8.82
N SER A 236 -11.13 -0.42 9.98
CA SER A 236 -11.32 -1.83 10.36
C SER A 236 -11.37 -1.96 11.88
N ALA A 237 -12.49 -1.49 12.44
CA ALA A 237 -12.83 -1.60 13.86
C ALA A 237 -14.37 -1.75 13.98
N LEU A 238 -14.82 -3.00 13.92
CA LEU A 238 -16.14 -3.50 14.31
C LEU A 238 -15.92 -4.80 15.10
#